data_AF-A0ABD5I1D1-F1
#
_entry.id   AF-A0ABD5I1D1-F1
#
_cell.length_a   1.000
_cell.length_b   1.000
_cell.length_c   1.000
_cell.angle_alpha   90.00
_cell.angle_beta   90.00
_cell.angle_gamma   90.00
#
_symmetry.space_group_name_H-M   'P 1'
#
loop_
_entity.id
_entity.type
_entity.pdbx_description
1 polymer ?
#
loop_
_entity_poly.entity_id
_entity_poly.type
_entity_poly.pdbx_seq_one_letter_code
_entity_poly.pdbx_strand_id
1 'polypeptide(L)'
;MLGLWEVNNIEDFEPRHFAFGVNLESLMTSKAWLEERGIEVIGSQGKGNQEPIVQRWMPAASVYFLDCDGNKLEFISMLYENPDELEYASYLSVWNTEHQEK
;
A
#
# COMPACT_ATOMS: atom_id res chain seq x y z
N MET A 1 -7.04 15.85 7.21
CA MET A 1 -8.46 15.88 6.83
C MET A 1 -8.51 15.64 5.33
N LEU A 2 -9.24 14.62 4.87
CA LEU A 2 -9.49 14.35 3.44
C LEU A 2 -10.90 14.84 3.13
N GLY A 3 -11.06 15.61 2.05
CA GLY A 3 -12.36 16.03 1.55
C GLY A 3 -12.65 15.35 0.22
N LEU A 4 -13.93 15.10 -0.03
CA LEU A 4 -14.44 14.59 -1.29
C LEU A 4 -15.33 15.68 -1.90
N TRP A 5 -15.11 15.97 -3.19
CA TRP A 5 -15.89 16.93 -3.95
C TRP A 5 -16.38 16.26 -5.22
N GLU A 6 -17.63 16.53 -5.56
CA GLU A 6 -18.23 16.09 -6.80
C GLU A 6 -17.55 16.79 -7.99
N VAL A 7 -17.29 16.02 -9.04
CA VAL A 7 -16.85 16.52 -10.33
C VAL A 7 -18.05 16.43 -11.27
N ASN A 8 -18.39 17.55 -11.92
CA ASN A 8 -19.61 17.63 -12.75
C ASN A 8 -19.54 16.78 -14.02
N ASN A 9 -18.34 16.59 -14.59
CA ASN A 9 -18.14 15.80 -15.81
C ASN A 9 -17.05 14.75 -15.57
N ILE A 10 -17.29 13.50 -16.00
CA ILE A 10 -16.31 12.42 -15.86
C ILE A 10 -15.01 12.68 -16.66
N GLU A 11 -15.08 13.49 -17.72
CA GLU A 11 -13.91 13.90 -18.50
C GLU A 11 -12.95 14.81 -17.71
N ASP A 12 -13.45 15.50 -16.68
CA ASP A 12 -12.65 16.35 -15.80
C ASP A 12 -12.06 15.56 -14.62
N PHE A 13 -12.46 14.30 -14.44
CA PHE A 13 -11.99 13.45 -13.36
C PHE A 13 -10.60 12.87 -13.67
N GLU A 14 -9.67 13.06 -12.74
CA GLU A 14 -8.33 12.47 -12.79
C GLU A 14 -8.11 11.59 -11.55
N PRO A 15 -7.83 10.28 -11.73
CA PRO A 15 -7.46 9.41 -10.62
C PRO A 15 -6.27 9.95 -9.84
N ARG A 16 -6.38 9.94 -8.52
CA ARG A 16 -5.35 10.37 -7.58
C ARG A 16 -4.78 9.18 -6.81
N HIS A 17 -3.67 9.43 -6.10
CA HIS A 17 -3.05 8.47 -5.18
C HIS A 17 -3.08 9.01 -3.75
N PHE A 18 -3.63 8.25 -2.81
CA PHE A 18 -3.68 8.63 -1.40
C PHE A 18 -3.22 7.48 -0.50
N ALA A 19 -2.31 7.80 0.41
CA ALA A 19 -1.82 6.85 1.41
C ALA A 19 -2.37 7.19 2.81
N PHE A 20 -2.83 6.16 3.52
CA PHE A 20 -3.30 6.23 4.90
C PHE A 20 -2.33 5.45 5.79
N GLY A 21 -1.73 6.15 6.75
CA GLY A 21 -0.86 5.55 7.74
C GLY A 21 -1.65 4.62 8.66
N VAL A 22 -1.20 3.37 8.77
CA VAL A 22 -1.72 2.36 9.69
C VAL A 22 -0.58 1.73 10.47
N ASN A 23 -0.88 1.07 11.59
CA ASN A 23 0.12 0.25 12.26
C ASN A 23 0.36 -1.06 11.49
N LEU A 24 1.50 -1.70 11.74
CA LEU A 24 1.93 -2.89 11.00
C LEU A 24 0.96 -4.07 11.16
N GLU A 25 0.40 -4.27 12.35
CA GLU A 25 -0.59 -5.34 12.62
C GLU A 25 -1.86 -5.17 11.77
N SER A 26 -2.35 -3.92 11.66
CA SER A 26 -3.50 -3.58 10.83
C SER A 26 -3.18 -3.78 9.36
N LEU A 27 -1.97 -3.42 8.92
CA LEU A 27 -1.51 -3.65 7.55
C LEU A 27 -1.46 -5.14 7.19
N MET A 28 -0.97 -5.98 8.11
CA MET A 28 -0.88 -7.43 7.89
C MET A 28 -2.25 -8.09 7.71
N THR A 29 -3.29 -7.53 8.33
CA THR A 29 -4.66 -8.04 8.25
C THR A 29 -5.52 -7.29 7.23
N SER A 30 -5.02 -6.19 6.64
CA SER A 30 -5.83 -5.28 5.83
C SER A 30 -6.33 -5.92 4.54
N LYS A 31 -5.55 -6.80 3.92
CA LYS A 31 -5.99 -7.51 2.71
C LYS A 31 -7.28 -8.30 2.97
N ALA A 32 -7.27 -9.15 3.98
CA ALA A 32 -8.46 -9.94 4.34
C ALA A 32 -9.62 -9.03 4.74
N TRP A 33 -9.35 -7.95 5.47
CA TRP A 33 -10.36 -6.97 5.87
C TRP A 33 -11.02 -6.27 4.67
N LEU A 34 -10.24 -5.92 3.63
CA LEU A 34 -10.72 -5.32 2.39
C LEU A 34 -11.53 -6.33 1.56
N GLU A 35 -11.01 -7.54 1.37
CA GLU A 35 -11.63 -8.59 0.57
C GLU A 35 -12.96 -9.07 1.18
N GLU A 36 -13.07 -9.17 2.52
CA GLU A 36 -14.33 -9.46 3.23
C GLU A 36 -15.43 -8.43 2.91
N ARG A 37 -15.04 -7.19 2.56
CA ARG A 37 -15.94 -6.09 2.18
C ARG A 37 -16.13 -5.95 0.67
N GLY A 38 -15.61 -6.90 -0.11
CA GLY A 38 -15.69 -6.90 -1.57
C GLY A 38 -14.76 -5.90 -2.25
N ILE A 39 -13.72 -5.42 -1.55
CA ILE A 39 -12.70 -4.52 -2.11
C ILE A 39 -11.49 -5.35 -2.52
N GLU A 40 -11.17 -5.38 -3.81
CA GLU A 40 -10.03 -6.11 -4.35
C GLU A 40 -8.71 -5.37 -4.07
N VAL A 41 -7.73 -6.11 -3.52
CA VAL A 41 -6.36 -5.63 -3.40
C VAL A 41 -5.62 -5.79 -4.72
N ILE A 42 -4.85 -4.79 -5.12
CA ILE A 42 -4.08 -4.79 -6.38
C ILE A 42 -2.58 -4.84 -6.14
N GLY A 43 -1.83 -5.26 -7.16
CA GLY A 43 -0.38 -5.18 -7.17
C GLY A 43 0.15 -3.77 -7.39
N SER A 44 1.45 -3.58 -7.14
CA SER A 44 2.16 -2.31 -7.36
C SER A 44 3.66 -2.57 -7.48
N GLN A 45 4.41 -1.65 -8.09
CA GLN A 45 5.88 -1.71 -8.14
C GLN A 45 6.45 -3.06 -8.66
N GLY A 46 5.79 -3.68 -9.65
CA GLY A 46 6.19 -4.96 -10.20
C GLY A 46 5.92 -6.19 -9.31
N LYS A 47 5.20 -6.00 -8.18
CA LYS A 47 4.73 -7.06 -7.29
C LYS A 47 3.23 -7.26 -7.43
N GLY A 48 2.78 -8.47 -7.13
CA GLY A 48 1.36 -8.81 -7.06
C GLY A 48 0.74 -8.33 -5.75
N ASN A 49 -0.42 -8.90 -5.41
CA ASN A 49 -1.22 -8.53 -4.24
C ASN A 49 -1.17 -9.59 -3.13
N GLN A 50 -0.22 -10.51 -3.15
CA GLN A 50 -0.20 -11.68 -2.27
C GLN A 50 0.00 -11.29 -0.80
N GLU A 51 0.88 -10.32 -0.55
CA GLU A 51 1.24 -9.79 0.77
C GLU A 51 1.73 -8.33 0.64
N PRO A 52 1.92 -7.58 1.74
CA PRO A 52 2.38 -6.20 1.68
C PRO A 52 3.72 -6.04 0.93
N ILE A 53 3.82 -4.97 0.15
CA ILE A 53 4.97 -4.63 -0.67
C ILE A 53 5.83 -3.62 0.09
N VAL A 54 7.13 -3.88 0.20
CA VAL A 54 8.08 -3.00 0.90
C VAL A 54 8.82 -2.10 -0.09
N GLN A 55 8.71 -0.79 0.10
CA GLN A 55 9.62 0.19 -0.49
C GLN A 55 10.90 0.21 0.35
N ARG A 56 12.01 -0.30 -0.19
CA ARG A 56 13.23 -0.52 0.61
C ARG A 56 14.01 0.77 0.91
N TRP A 57 14.02 1.73 -0.03
CA TRP A 57 14.71 3.02 0.10
C TRP A 57 14.05 3.96 1.14
N MET A 58 12.77 3.77 1.38
CA MET A 58 11.98 4.40 2.45
C MET A 58 11.23 3.27 3.14
N PRO A 59 11.84 2.60 4.14
CA PRO A 59 11.31 1.38 4.75
C PRO A 59 9.86 1.51 5.15
N ALA A 60 8.98 1.03 4.26
CA ALA A 60 7.54 1.13 4.44
C ALA A 60 6.89 -0.02 3.69
N ALA A 61 5.98 -0.71 4.38
CA ALA A 61 5.17 -1.77 3.82
C ALA A 61 3.81 -1.20 3.40
N SER A 62 3.32 -1.67 2.26
CA SER A 62 2.11 -1.12 1.64
C SER A 62 1.17 -2.17 1.07
N VAL A 63 -0.13 -1.92 1.19
CA VAL A 63 -1.22 -2.64 0.52
C VAL A 63 -2.00 -1.64 -0.34
N TYR A 64 -2.24 -1.98 -1.60
CA TYR A 64 -2.87 -1.08 -2.58
C TYR A 64 -4.25 -1.59 -2.99
N PHE A 65 -5.19 -0.68 -3.24
CA PHE A 65 -6.54 -0.98 -3.72
C PHE A 65 -7.09 0.23 -4.48
N LEU A 66 -8.21 0.05 -5.18
CA LEU A 66 -8.91 1.16 -5.85
C LEU A 66 -10.17 1.51 -5.07
N ASP A 67 -10.54 2.79 -5.07
CA ASP A 67 -11.89 3.19 -4.70
C ASP A 67 -12.87 3.03 -5.88
N CYS A 68 -14.14 3.40 -5.66
CA CYS A 68 -15.19 3.29 -6.67
C CYS A 68 -14.99 4.18 -7.90
N ASP A 69 -14.21 5.26 -7.77
CA ASP A 69 -13.94 6.20 -8.85
C ASP A 69 -12.60 5.87 -9.55
N GLY A 70 -11.86 4.87 -9.05
CA GLY A 70 -10.59 4.41 -9.60
C GLY A 70 -9.37 5.14 -9.04
N ASN A 71 -9.50 5.93 -7.96
CA ASN A 71 -8.34 6.45 -7.24
C ASN A 71 -7.55 5.29 -6.64
N LYS A 72 -6.22 5.39 -6.71
CA LYS A 72 -5.32 4.42 -6.09
C LYS A 72 -5.14 4.76 -4.61
N LEU A 73 -5.63 3.88 -3.75
CA LEU A 73 -5.50 4.00 -2.32
C LEU A 73 -4.40 3.07 -1.80
N GLU A 74 -3.76 3.48 -0.72
CA GLU A 74 -2.65 2.77 -0.09
C GLU A 74 -2.84 2.76 1.43
N PHE A 75 -2.80 1.58 2.04
CA PHE A 75 -2.45 1.47 3.45
C PHE A 75 -0.95 1.33 3.55
N ILE A 76 -0.32 2.17 4.38
CA ILE A 76 1.14 2.19 4.55
C ILE A 76 1.51 2.13 6.03
N SER A 77 2.50 1.31 6.36
CA SER A 77 3.13 1.29 7.69
C SER A 77 4.63 1.50 7.52
N MET A 78 5.18 2.44 8.29
CA MET A 78 6.63 2.61 8.38
C MET A 78 7.27 1.40 9.06
N LEU A 79 8.44 1.03 8.57
CA LEU A 79 9.33 0.04 9.14
C LEU A 79 10.51 0.81 9.75
N TYR A 80 11.02 0.38 10.90
CA TYR A 80 11.96 1.18 11.70
C TYR A 80 13.43 0.76 11.54
N GLU A 81 13.70 -0.15 10.60
CA GLU A 81 15.05 -0.53 10.21
C GLU A 81 15.67 0.51 9.26
N ASN A 82 16.98 0.39 9.03
CA ASN A 82 17.68 1.32 8.13
C ASN A 82 17.22 1.14 6.67
N PRO A 83 17.15 2.23 5.89
CA PRO A 83 16.88 2.14 4.46
C PRO A 83 17.94 1.31 3.75
N ASP A 84 17.49 0.57 2.75
CA ASP A 84 18.37 -0.08 1.80
C ASP A 84 18.71 0.86 0.65
N GLU A 85 19.90 0.70 0.05
CA GLU A 85 20.27 1.41 -1.18
C GLU A 85 19.59 0.80 -2.42
N LEU A 86 18.90 -0.33 -2.27
CA LEU A 86 18.19 -1.01 -3.35
C LEU A 86 16.91 -0.28 -3.76
N GLU A 87 16.81 0.06 -5.05
CA GLU A 87 15.65 0.75 -5.63
C GLU A 87 14.43 -0.15 -5.89
N TYR A 88 14.59 -1.48 -5.84
CA TYR A 88 13.49 -2.41 -6.14
C TYR A 88 12.64 -2.72 -4.90
N ALA A 89 11.33 -2.88 -5.10
CA ALA A 89 10.41 -3.28 -4.06
C ALA A 89 10.51 -4.78 -3.74
N SER A 90 10.40 -5.15 -2.46
CA SER A 90 10.33 -6.54 -2.00
C SER A 90 8.96 -6.87 -1.40
N TYR A 91 8.73 -8.13 -1.02
CA TYR A 91 7.62 -8.49 -0.16
C TYR A 91 8.03 -8.34 1.31
N LEU A 92 7.06 -8.11 2.20
CA LEU A 92 7.31 -7.95 3.63
C LEU A 92 7.96 -9.20 4.25
N SER A 93 7.58 -10.41 3.82
CA SER A 93 8.24 -11.66 4.23
C SER A 93 9.75 -11.67 3.95
N VAL A 94 10.16 -11.18 2.77
CA VAL A 94 11.57 -11.09 2.36
C VAL A 94 12.29 -10.05 3.21
N TRP A 95 11.71 -8.87 3.37
CA TRP A 95 12.25 -7.81 4.22
C TRP A 95 12.51 -8.29 5.66
N ASN A 96 11.52 -8.95 6.27
CA ASN A 96 11.62 -9.47 7.63
C ASN A 96 12.74 -10.50 7.76
N THR A 97 12.89 -11.39 6.77
CA THR A 97 13.98 -12.38 6.77
C THR A 97 15.36 -11.72 6.78
N GLU A 98 15.54 -10.68 5.96
CA GLU A 98 16.81 -9.96 5.84
C GLU A 98 17.15 -9.11 7.08
N HIS A 99 16.15 -8.73 7.88
CA HIS A 99 16.31 -7.81 9.01
C HIS A 99 16.14 -8.45 10.39
N GLN A 100 15.65 -9.70 10.49
CA GLN A 100 15.58 -10.44 11.76
C GLN A 100 16.93 -11.07 12.19
N GLU A 101 17.96 -11.04 11.34
CA GLU A 101 19.29 -11.58 11.65
C GLU A 101 20.27 -10.57 12.30
N LYS A 102 19.78 -9.45 12.86
CA LYS A 102 20.58 -8.44 13.57
C LYS A 102 20.03 -8.14 14.96
#